data_AF-A0A535LA38-F1
#
_entry.id   AF-A0A535LA38-F1
#
_cell.length_a   1.000
_cell.length_b   1.000
_cell.length_c   1.000
_cell.angle_alpha   90.00
_cell.angle_beta   90.00
_cell.angle_gamma   90.00
#
_symmetry.space_group_name_H-M   'P 1'
#
loop_
_entity.id
_entity.type
_entity.pdbx_description
1 polymer ?
#
loop_
_entity_poly.entity_id
_entity_poly.type
_entity_poly.pdbx_seq_one_letter_code
_entity_poly.pdbx_strand_id
1 'polypeptide(L)'
;PLFSGRGVNALSSFYAGTENAHQPLISPINADLHGFPPLHIDVGSDEVLLDDSLQVAEHAKAANVPVELTVWDDMWHGFQLFASVLPEGQQSLEQMGRFIRLQTKLSE
;
A
#
# COMPACT_ATOMS: atom_id res chain seq x y z
N PRO A 1 -1.60 -14.70 -10.02
CA PRO A 1 -2.08 -13.55 -9.22
C PRO A 1 -3.59 -13.27 -9.41
N LEU A 2 -4.29 -12.97 -8.31
CA LEU A 2 -5.73 -12.63 -8.28
C LEU A 2 -6.05 -11.39 -9.12
N PHE A 3 -5.10 -10.47 -9.23
CA PHE A 3 -5.14 -9.30 -10.11
C PHE A 3 -4.11 -9.42 -11.25
N SER A 4 -4.42 -8.83 -12.40
CA SER A 4 -3.49 -8.72 -13.53
C SER A 4 -3.31 -7.25 -13.90
N GLY A 5 -2.18 -6.89 -14.50
CA GLY A 5 -1.94 -5.51 -14.92
C GLY A 5 -3.00 -5.01 -15.91
N ARG A 6 -3.53 -5.89 -16.77
CA ARG A 6 -4.67 -5.56 -17.64
C ARG A 6 -5.93 -5.24 -16.84
N GLY A 7 -6.22 -6.02 -15.80
CA GLY A 7 -7.37 -5.78 -14.91
C GLY A 7 -7.25 -4.45 -14.18
N VAL A 8 -6.07 -4.16 -13.63
CA VAL A 8 -5.77 -2.88 -12.96
C VAL A 8 -5.94 -1.70 -13.92
N ASN A 9 -5.42 -1.80 -15.15
CA ASN A 9 -5.55 -0.73 -16.15
C ASN A 9 -7.00 -0.47 -16.56
N ALA A 10 -7.83 -1.53 -16.68
CA ALA A 10 -9.25 -1.38 -16.98
C ALA A 10 -9.99 -0.66 -15.83
N LEU A 11 -9.70 -1.03 -14.58
CA LEU A 11 -10.26 -0.36 -13.40
C LEU A 11 -9.80 1.10 -13.29
N SER A 12 -8.51 1.37 -13.54
CA SER A 12 -7.94 2.72 -13.54
C SER A 12 -8.62 3.62 -14.59
N SER A 13 -8.82 3.10 -15.81
CA SER A 13 -9.51 3.84 -16.88
C SER A 13 -10.96 4.13 -16.52
N PHE A 14 -11.66 3.17 -15.91
CA PHE A 14 -13.03 3.37 -15.44
C PHE A 14 -13.10 4.43 -14.32
N TYR A 15 -12.17 4.39 -13.35
CA TYR A 15 -12.11 5.34 -12.25
C TYR A 15 -11.77 6.76 -12.72
N ALA A 16 -10.79 6.91 -13.61
CA ALA A 16 -10.39 8.20 -14.14
C ALA A 16 -11.48 8.84 -15.03
N GLY A 17 -12.31 8.03 -15.69
CA GLY A 17 -13.34 8.53 -16.59
C GLY A 17 -12.73 9.33 -17.74
N THR A 18 -13.00 10.64 -17.77
CA THR A 18 -12.42 11.56 -18.77
C THR A 18 -11.21 12.36 -18.25
N GLU A 19 -10.85 12.20 -16.98
CA GLU A 19 -9.74 12.91 -16.36
C GLU A 19 -8.39 12.31 -16.77
N ASN A 20 -7.33 13.10 -16.62
CA ASN A 20 -5.97 12.59 -16.81
C ASN A 20 -5.61 11.63 -15.66
N ALA A 21 -5.49 10.33 -15.97
CA ALA A 21 -5.16 9.30 -14.99
C ALA A 21 -3.84 9.53 -14.24
N HIS A 22 -2.91 10.29 -14.83
CA HIS A 22 -1.62 10.60 -14.20
C HIS A 22 -1.68 11.75 -13.18
N GLN A 23 -2.81 12.44 -13.03
CA GLN A 23 -2.88 13.54 -12.09
C GLN A 23 -2.67 13.05 -10.64
N PRO A 24 -2.02 13.84 -9.76
CA PRO A 24 -1.64 13.42 -8.41
C PRO A 24 -2.77 12.85 -7.54
N LEU A 25 -4.00 13.34 -7.71
CA LEU A 25 -5.15 12.87 -6.92
C LEU A 25 -5.72 11.53 -7.39
N ILE A 26 -5.37 11.08 -8.60
CA ILE A 26 -5.72 9.76 -9.13
C ILE A 26 -4.55 8.80 -9.00
N SER A 27 -3.34 9.27 -9.31
CA SER A 27 -2.09 8.52 -9.23
C SER A 27 -1.14 9.19 -8.22
N PRO A 28 -1.26 8.89 -6.91
CA PRO A 28 -0.46 9.51 -5.85
C PRO A 28 1.05 9.32 -5.99
N ILE A 29 1.50 8.37 -6.81
CA ILE A 29 2.92 8.23 -7.15
C ILE A 29 3.51 9.51 -7.77
N ASN A 30 2.67 10.32 -8.43
CA ASN A 30 3.04 11.61 -9.02
C ASN A 30 2.79 12.80 -8.09
N ALA A 31 2.32 12.58 -6.86
CA ALA A 31 2.03 13.64 -5.90
C ALA A 31 3.28 14.12 -5.16
N ASP A 32 3.25 15.37 -4.70
CA ASP A 32 4.23 15.82 -3.70
C ASP A 32 3.85 15.23 -2.34
N LEU A 33 4.75 14.43 -1.77
CA LEU A 33 4.55 13.73 -0.49
C LEU A 33 5.14 14.50 0.70
N HIS A 34 5.71 15.71 0.50
CA HIS A 34 6.26 16.49 1.61
C HIS A 34 5.18 16.83 2.63
N GLY A 35 5.50 16.63 3.92
CA GLY A 35 4.58 16.90 5.02
C GLY A 35 3.49 15.85 5.24
N PHE A 36 3.51 14.73 4.50
CA PHE A 36 2.65 13.59 4.81
C PHE A 36 2.95 13.01 6.20
N PRO A 37 1.93 12.40 6.86
CA PRO A 37 2.16 11.65 8.09
C PRO A 37 3.00 10.40 7.80
N PRO A 38 3.57 9.76 8.84
CA PRO A 38 4.23 8.46 8.69
C PRO A 38 3.34 7.45 7.96
N LEU A 39 3.97 6.62 7.11
CA LEU A 39 3.28 5.62 6.30
C LEU A 39 3.63 4.20 6.75
N HIS A 40 2.63 3.34 6.80
CA HIS A 40 2.78 1.88 6.89
C HIS A 40 2.29 1.27 5.58
N ILE A 41 3.12 0.43 4.95
CA ILE A 41 2.86 -0.18 3.65
C ILE A 41 3.13 -1.68 3.76
N ASP A 42 2.08 -2.49 3.57
CA ASP A 42 2.20 -3.94 3.42
C ASP A 42 1.90 -4.32 1.98
N VAL A 43 2.73 -5.20 1.40
CA VAL A 43 2.54 -5.70 0.04
C VAL A 43 3.05 -7.12 -0.07
N GLY A 44 2.39 -7.96 -0.87
CA GLY A 44 2.85 -9.33 -1.12
C GLY A 44 3.93 -9.38 -2.21
N SER A 45 4.82 -10.38 -2.18
CA SER A 45 5.79 -10.58 -3.26
C SER A 45 5.14 -11.12 -4.55
N ASP A 46 4.03 -11.84 -4.43
CA ASP A 46 3.26 -12.42 -5.54
C ASP A 46 2.11 -11.48 -5.99
N GLU A 47 2.44 -10.20 -6.10
CA GLU A 47 1.48 -9.11 -6.31
C GLU A 47 1.88 -8.21 -7.49
N VAL A 48 0.92 -7.93 -8.38
CA VAL A 48 1.15 -7.06 -9.54
C VAL A 48 1.37 -5.59 -9.18
N LEU A 49 1.03 -5.21 -7.95
CA LEU A 49 1.19 -3.86 -7.39
C LEU A 49 2.44 -3.73 -6.51
N LEU A 50 3.33 -4.75 -6.48
CA LEU A 50 4.57 -4.71 -5.70
C LEU A 50 5.39 -3.45 -6.04
N ASP A 51 5.64 -3.22 -7.33
CA ASP A 51 6.43 -2.09 -7.80
C ASP A 51 5.80 -0.74 -7.44
N ASP A 52 4.46 -0.65 -7.38
CA ASP A 52 3.77 0.57 -6.96
C ASP A 52 4.06 0.88 -5.48
N SER A 53 3.95 -0.14 -4.61
CA SER A 53 4.26 -0.01 -3.18
C SER A 53 5.72 0.36 -2.93
N LEU A 54 6.66 -0.26 -3.67
CA LEU A 54 8.09 0.06 -3.58
C LEU A 54 8.37 1.51 -4.01
N GLN A 55 7.78 1.95 -5.13
CA GLN A 55 7.98 3.30 -5.63
C GLN A 55 7.36 4.36 -4.72
N VAL A 56 6.18 4.12 -4.15
CA VAL A 56 5.57 5.04 -3.15
C VAL A 56 6.45 5.14 -1.91
N ALA A 57 6.96 4.02 -1.41
CA ALA A 57 7.86 4.00 -0.26
C ALA A 57 9.13 4.82 -0.52
N GLU A 58 9.79 4.63 -1.66
CA GLU A 58 10.98 5.39 -2.02
C GLU A 58 10.69 6.88 -2.23
N HIS A 59 9.59 7.23 -2.89
CA HIS A 59 9.18 8.61 -3.08
C HIS A 59 8.89 9.31 -1.73
N ALA A 60 8.16 8.65 -0.83
CA ALA A 60 7.85 9.17 0.49
C ALA A 60 9.13 9.38 1.34
N LYS A 61 10.06 8.42 1.32
CA LYS A 61 11.36 8.55 1.99
C LYS A 61 12.15 9.74 1.44
N ALA A 62 12.18 9.93 0.12
CA ALA A 62 12.86 11.07 -0.51
C ALA A 62 12.24 12.41 -0.10
N ALA A 63 10.95 12.43 0.22
CA ALA A 63 10.23 13.57 0.79
C ALA A 63 10.37 13.72 2.32
N ASN A 64 11.29 12.98 2.96
CA ASN A 64 11.51 12.94 4.41
C ASN A 64 10.30 12.45 5.23
N VAL A 65 9.43 11.64 4.63
CA VAL A 65 8.31 10.98 5.34
C VAL A 65 8.82 9.67 5.96
N PRO A 66 8.55 9.39 7.24
CA PRO A 66 8.86 8.08 7.83
C PRO A 66 8.01 6.98 7.19
N VAL A 67 8.65 5.88 6.76
CA VAL A 67 7.97 4.76 6.10
C VAL A 67 8.36 3.44 6.75
N GLU A 68 7.36 2.66 7.17
CA GLU A 68 7.48 1.24 7.49
C GLU A 68 6.91 0.45 6.29
N LEU A 69 7.78 -0.22 5.51
CA LEU A 69 7.39 -1.05 4.38
C LEU A 69 7.75 -2.51 4.68
N THR A 70 6.78 -3.41 4.55
CA THR A 70 6.99 -4.85 4.61
C THR A 70 6.55 -5.51 3.31
N VAL A 71 7.49 -6.21 2.66
CA VAL A 71 7.19 -7.12 1.56
C VAL A 71 7.02 -8.52 2.17
N TRP A 72 5.84 -9.10 2.00
CA TRP A 72 5.49 -10.40 2.53
C TRP A 72 5.74 -11.48 1.48
N ASP A 73 6.72 -12.35 1.76
CA ASP A 73 7.11 -13.43 0.86
C ASP A 73 5.93 -14.38 0.59
N ASP A 74 5.79 -14.77 -0.68
CA ASP A 74 4.75 -15.67 -1.24
C ASP A 74 3.29 -15.20 -1.02
N MET A 75 3.08 -13.97 -0.55
CA MET A 75 1.74 -13.42 -0.33
C MET A 75 1.18 -12.75 -1.58
N TRP A 76 -0.14 -12.89 -1.76
CA TRP A 76 -0.90 -12.29 -2.86
C TRP A 76 -1.69 -11.05 -2.38
N HIS A 77 -2.25 -10.31 -3.34
CA HIS A 77 -3.08 -9.15 -3.08
C HIS A 77 -4.22 -9.44 -2.08
N GLY A 78 -4.26 -8.71 -0.97
CA GLY A 78 -5.31 -8.79 0.03
C GLY A 78 -5.26 -10.02 0.94
N PHE A 79 -4.09 -10.67 1.09
CA PHE A 79 -3.89 -11.81 1.98
C PHE A 79 -4.35 -11.56 3.44
N GLN A 80 -4.36 -10.30 3.90
CA GLN A 80 -4.85 -9.89 5.22
C GLN A 80 -6.32 -10.25 5.47
N LEU A 81 -7.14 -10.34 4.41
CA LEU A 81 -8.54 -10.75 4.50
C LEU A 81 -8.71 -12.21 4.98
N PHE A 82 -7.63 -12.99 4.97
CA PHE A 82 -7.59 -14.39 5.37
C PHE A 82 -6.99 -14.59 6.77
N ALA A 83 -6.86 -13.55 7.59
CA ALA A 83 -6.23 -13.59 8.91
C ALA A 83 -6.75 -14.70 9.86
N SER A 84 -8.00 -15.13 9.73
CA SER A 84 -8.57 -16.21 10.56
C SER A 84 -8.00 -17.60 10.24
N VAL A 85 -7.39 -17.77 9.06
CA VAL A 85 -6.90 -19.06 8.55
C VAL A 85 -5.48 -18.99 7.98
N LEU A 86 -4.90 -17.78 7.85
CA LEU A 86 -3.56 -17.51 7.34
C LEU A 86 -2.76 -16.72 8.39
N PRO A 87 -1.71 -17.31 9.00
CA PRO A 87 -0.92 -16.66 10.03
C PRO A 87 -0.34 -15.30 9.60
N GLU A 88 0.17 -15.21 8.37
CA GLU A 88 0.74 -13.99 7.79
C GLU A 88 -0.31 -12.87 7.73
N GLY A 89 -1.55 -13.21 7.39
CA GLY A 89 -2.67 -12.27 7.40
C GLY A 89 -2.92 -11.68 8.79
N GLN A 90 -2.91 -12.53 9.83
CA GLN A 90 -3.03 -12.09 11.22
C GLN A 90 -1.85 -11.21 11.65
N GLN A 91 -0.62 -11.61 11.30
CA GLN A 91 0.58 -10.85 11.64
C GLN A 91 0.60 -9.46 10.98
N SER A 92 0.18 -9.35 9.71
CA SER A 92 0.04 -8.07 9.01
C SER A 92 -0.97 -7.16 9.71
N LEU A 93 -2.14 -7.68 10.12
CA LEU A 93 -3.12 -6.91 10.89
C LEU A 93 -2.59 -6.47 12.27
N GLU A 94 -1.82 -7.32 12.95
CA GLU A 94 -1.17 -6.96 14.23
C GLU A 94 -0.14 -5.84 14.04
N GLN A 95 0.66 -5.89 12.98
CA GLN A 95 1.60 -4.83 12.62
C GLN A 95 0.88 -3.51 12.32
N MET A 96 -0.21 -3.54 11.53
CA MET A 96 -1.04 -2.36 11.28
C MET A 96 -1.61 -1.78 12.59
N GLY A 97 -2.14 -2.65 13.46
CA GLY A 97 -2.68 -2.25 14.76
C GLY A 97 -1.63 -1.59 15.67
N ARG A 98 -0.41 -2.16 15.72
CA ARG A 98 0.73 -1.56 16.42
C ARG A 98 1.05 -0.18 15.84
N PHE A 99 1.16 -0.07 14.52
CA PHE A 99 1.48 1.19 13.86
C PHE A 99 0.46 2.28 14.21
N ILE A 100 -0.84 1.98 14.11
CA ILE A 100 -1.91 2.93 14.46
C ILE A 100 -1.78 3.39 15.92
N ARG A 101 -1.57 2.47 16.87
CA ARG A 101 -1.39 2.83 18.30
C ARG A 101 -0.19 3.75 18.51
N LEU A 102 0.94 3.47 17.85
CA LEU A 102 2.14 4.31 17.92
C LEU A 102 1.88 5.72 17.38
N GLN A 103 1.21 5.85 16.24
CA GLN A 103 0.96 7.16 15.63
C GLN A 103 -0.11 7.98 16.36
N THR A 104 -1.09 7.32 16.97
CA THR A 104 -2.22 7.98 17.65
C THR A 104 -2.03 8.15 19.15
N LYS A 105 -0.95 7.58 19.73
CA LYS A 105 -0.68 7.55 21.17
C LYS A 105 -1.81 6.92 22.00
N LEU A 106 -2.59 6.03 21.40
CA LEU A 106 -3.56 5.23 22.14
C LEU A 106 -2.80 4.19 22.96
N SER A 107 -2.88 4.29 24.29
CA SER A 107 -2.39 3.25 25.20
C SER A 107 -3.27 2.00 25.11
N GLU A 108 -2.69 0.83 25.37
CA GLU A 108 -3.44 -0.44 25.54
C GLU A 108 -4.51 -0.35 26.63
#